data_AF-A0A442SN00-F1
#
_entry.id   AF-A0A442SN00-F1
#
_cell.length_a   1.000
_cell.length_b   1.000
_cell.length_c   1.000
_cell.angle_alpha   90.00
_cell.angle_beta   90.00
_cell.angle_gamma   90.00
#
_symmetry.space_group_name_H-M   'P 1'
#
loop_
_entity.id
_entity.type
_entity.pdbx_description
1 polymer ?
#
loop_
_entity_poly.entity_id
_entity_poly.type
_entity_poly.pdbx_seq_one_letter_code
_entity_poly.pdbx_strand_id
1 'polypeptide(L)' 'MGILFKYKGRSFSSARSMMQVVQRDIADGIERNIRNAAISAGAKTKKTAQGLEISGSSTQLDRFRRRLEK' A
#
# COMPACT_ATOMS: atom_id res chain seq x y z
N MET A 1 21.48 -21.32 20.97
CA MET A 1 20.34 -21.09 20.07
C MET A 1 20.01 -19.61 20.06
N GLY A 2 19.96 -18.97 18.89
CA GLY A 2 19.54 -17.58 18.76
C GLY A 2 18.02 -17.47 18.55
N ILE A 3 17.44 -16.34 18.95
CA ILE A 3 16.02 -16.03 18.68
C ILE A 3 15.88 -15.66 17.20
N LEU A 4 15.04 -16.39 16.47
CA LEU A 4 14.68 -16.08 15.08
C LEU A 4 13.30 -15.44 15.04
N PHE A 5 13.19 -14.30 14.36
CA PHE A 5 11.92 -13.60 14.14
C PHE A 5 11.25 -14.11 12.87
N LYS A 6 9.93 -14.28 12.86
CA LYS A 6 9.21 -14.82 11.71
C LYS A 6 8.15 -13.85 11.21
N TYR A 7 8.08 -13.64 9.89
CA TYR A 7 7.03 -12.85 9.25
C TYR A 7 6.74 -13.39 7.85
N LYS A 8 5.46 -13.65 7.53
CA LYS A 8 4.98 -14.24 6.26
C LYS A 8 5.84 -15.41 5.75
N GLY A 9 6.11 -16.38 6.63
CA GLY A 9 6.91 -17.57 6.29
C GLY A 9 8.42 -17.35 6.16
N ARG A 10 8.92 -16.12 6.29
CA ARG A 10 10.35 -15.81 6.29
C ARG A 10 10.88 -15.73 7.72
N SER A 11 12.10 -16.22 7.92
CA SER A 11 12.81 -16.12 9.20
C SER A 11 13.90 -15.04 9.11
N PHE A 12 14.05 -14.26 10.17
CA PHE A 12 14.97 -13.14 10.28
C PHE A 12 15.87 -13.32 11.49
N SER A 13 17.15 -13.01 11.29
CA SER A 13 18.17 -13.03 12.34
C SER A 13 18.06 -11.84 13.31
N SER A 14 17.29 -10.80 12.98
CA SER A 14 17.04 -9.66 13.86
C SER A 14 15.64 -9.05 13.68
N ALA A 15 15.11 -8.46 14.75
CA ALA A 15 13.84 -7.73 14.71
C ALA A 15 13.88 -6.55 13.74
N ARG A 16 15.03 -5.86 13.62
CA ARG A 16 15.19 -4.69 12.75
C ARG A 16 15.02 -5.06 11.27
N SER A 17 15.62 -6.16 10.84
CA SER A 17 15.47 -6.67 9.46
C SER A 17 14.03 -7.08 9.17
N MET A 18 13.36 -7.72 10.13
CA MET A 18 11.94 -8.06 10.00
C MET A 18 11.09 -6.79 9.85
N MET A 19 11.27 -5.80 10.74
CA MET A 19 10.48 -4.57 10.74
C MET A 19 10.62 -3.77 9.44
N GLN A 20 11.81 -3.74 8.82
CA GLN A 20 12.00 -3.12 7.50
C GLN A 20 11.17 -3.79 6.41
N VAL A 21 11.06 -5.12 6.43
CA VAL A 21 10.22 -5.86 5.48
C VAL A 21 8.75 -5.62 5.78
N VAL A 22 8.35 -5.66 7.05
CA VAL A 22 6.97 -5.36 7.47
C VAL A 22 6.55 -3.96 7.00
N GLN A 23 7.38 -2.95 7.20
CA GLN A 23 7.08 -1.59 6.76
C GLN A 23 6.92 -1.48 5.24
N ARG A 24 7.77 -2.13 4.44
CA ARG A 24 7.61 -2.18 2.98
C ARG A 24 6.33 -2.88 2.58
N ASP A 25 6.04 -4.03 3.18
CA ASP A 25 4.83 -4.80 2.90
C ASP A 25 3.55 -3.99 3.19
N ILE A 26 3.54 -3.22 4.28
CA ILE A 26 2.43 -2.33 4.62
C ILE A 26 2.32 -1.21 3.57
N ALA A 27 3.42 -0.56 3.23
CA ALA A 27 3.43 0.51 2.22
C ALA A 27 2.94 0.00 0.86
N ASP A 28 3.44 -1.14 0.40
CA ASP A 28 3.02 -1.78 -0.85
C ASP A 28 1.54 -2.21 -0.80
N GLY A 29 1.07 -2.70 0.35
CA GLY A 29 -0.33 -3.05 0.57
C GLY A 29 -1.27 -1.85 0.46
N ILE A 30 -0.91 -0.73 1.12
CA ILE A 30 -1.64 0.53 1.03
C ILE A 30 -1.64 1.05 -0.41
N GLU A 31 -0.48 1.06 -1.07
CA GLU A 31 -0.33 1.52 -2.45
C GLU A 31 -1.21 0.70 -3.41
N ARG A 32 -1.24 -0.63 -3.22
CA ARG A 32 -2.07 -1.54 -4.00
C ARG A 32 -3.56 -1.32 -3.77
N ASN A 33 -3.98 -1.10 -2.52
CA ASN A 33 -5.38 -0.81 -2.20
C ASN A 33 -5.85 0.49 -2.84
N ILE A 34 -5.06 1.57 -2.71
CA ILE A 34 -5.36 2.87 -3.31
C ILE A 34 -5.44 2.75 -4.84
N ARG A 35 -4.48 2.05 -5.46
CA ARG A 35 -4.48 1.84 -6.92
C ARG A 35 -5.71 1.05 -7.38
N ASN A 36 -6.08 -0.01 -6.67
CA ASN A 36 -7.27 -0.80 -6.99
C ASN A 36 -8.56 0.03 -6.85
N ALA A 37 -8.68 0.82 -5.80
CA ALA A 37 -9.81 1.72 -5.59
C ALA A 37 -9.91 2.76 -6.72
N ALA A 38 -8.79 3.33 -7.14
CA ALA A 38 -8.74 4.31 -8.24
C ALA A 38 -9.10 3.69 -9.59
N ILE A 39 -8.55 2.51 -9.92
CA ILE A 39 -8.92 1.75 -11.13
C ILE A 39 -10.41 1.45 -11.14
N SER A 40 -10.96 0.97 -10.02
CA SER A 40 -12.39 0.67 -9.91
C SER A 40 -13.28 1.92 -10.06
N ALA A 41 -12.78 3.09 -9.64
CA ALA A 41 -13.47 4.37 -9.81
C ALA A 41 -13.30 4.98 -11.21
N GLY A 42 -12.38 4.44 -12.03
CA GLY A 42 -12.00 4.99 -13.33
C GLY A 42 -11.06 6.20 -13.25
N ALA A 43 -10.45 6.44 -12.09
CA ALA A 43 -9.46 7.49 -11.89
C ALA A 43 -8.05 6.99 -12.29
N LYS A 44 -7.19 7.90 -12.75
CA LYS A 44 -5.79 7.61 -13.06
C LYS A 44 -4.94 7.74 -11.80
N THR A 45 -3.96 6.85 -11.66
CA THR A 45 -2.97 6.92 -10.58
C THR A 45 -1.58 7.14 -11.14
N LYS A 46 -0.80 8.02 -10.54
CA LYS A 46 0.60 8.27 -10.88
C LYS A 46 1.44 8.15 -9.61
N LYS A 47 2.53 7.38 -9.68
CA LYS A 47 3.51 7.32 -8.59
C LYS A 47 4.47 8.51 -8.71
N THR A 48 4.68 9.22 -7.62
CA THR A 48 5.60 10.35 -7.51
C THR A 48 6.63 10.09 -6.40
N ALA A 49 7.63 10.97 -6.31
CA ALA A 49 8.62 10.92 -5.22
C ALA A 49 7.99 11.12 -3.82
N GLN A 50 6.80 11.72 -3.75
CA GLN A 50 6.09 12.03 -2.52
C GLN A 50 4.98 11.02 -2.19
N GLY A 51 4.58 10.16 -3.14
CA GLY A 51 3.53 9.17 -2.93
C GLY A 51 2.74 8.81 -4.20
N LEU A 52 1.42 8.70 -4.06
CA LEU A 52 0.49 8.45 -5.16
C LEU A 52 -0.35 9.70 -5.43
N GLU A 53 -0.29 10.21 -6.66
CA GLU A 53 -1.25 11.18 -7.16
C GLU A 53 -2.43 10.47 -7.82
N ILE A 54 -3.65 10.94 -7.54
CA ILE A 54 -4.89 10.45 -8.14
C ILE A 54 -5.50 11.59 -8.95
N SER A 55 -5.82 11.33 -10.21
CA SER A 55 -6.38 12.34 -11.12
C SER A 55 -7.56 11.78 -11.90
N GLY A 56 -8.60 12.60 -12.08
CA GLY A 56 -9.81 12.22 -12.81
C GLY A 56 -10.84 13.35 -12.79
N SER A 57 -11.99 13.10 -13.39
CA SER A 57 -13.14 14.02 -13.26
C SER A 57 -13.69 14.02 -11.83
N SER A 58 -14.42 15.07 -11.44
CA SER A 58 -15.03 15.18 -10.11
C SER A 58 -15.84 13.93 -9.73
N THR A 59 -16.61 13.38 -10.68
CA THR A 59 -17.39 12.14 -10.48
C THR A 59 -16.53 10.90 -10.24
N GLN A 60 -15.34 10.82 -10.86
CA GLN A 60 -14.40 9.71 -10.65
C GLN A 60 -13.73 9.82 -9.28
N LEU A 61 -13.37 11.03 -8.86
CA LEU A 61 -12.78 11.27 -7.54
C LEU A 61 -13.78 11.06 -6.40
N ASP A 62 -15.06 11.41 -6.59
CA ASP A 62 -16.12 11.13 -5.63
C ASP A 62 -16.35 9.61 -5.47
N ARG A 63 -16.39 8.87 -6.58
CA ARG A 63 -16.45 7.40 -6.56
C ARG A 63 -15.23 6.78 -5.87
N PHE A 64 -14.04 7.30 -6.15
CA PHE A 64 -12.80 6.86 -5.51
C PHE A 64 -12.84 7.06 -4.00
N ARG A 65 -13.25 8.25 -3.54
CA ARG A 65 -13.41 8.56 -2.11
C ARG A 65 -14.36 7.59 -1.42
N ARG A 66 -15.56 7.39 -1.98
CA ARG A 66 -16.56 6.44 -1.43
C ARG A 66 -16.04 5.00 -1.33
N ARG A 67 -15.06 4.63 -2.15
CA ARG A 67 -14.44 3.30 -2.13
C ARG A 67 -13.32 3.17 -1.11
N LEU A 68 -12.67 4.27 -0.73
CA LEU A 68 -11.69 4.30 0.35
C LEU A 68 -12.33 4.33 1.74
N GLU A 69 -13.52 4.92 1.86
CA GLU A 69 -14.26 5.03 3.13
C GLU A 69 -15.02 3.74 3.50
N LYS A 70 -14.98 2.70 2.65
CA LYS A 70 -15.70 1.44 2.83
C LYS A 70 -14.77 0.33 3.31
#